data_AF-A0A7S1H4M8-F1
#
_entry.id   AF-A0A7S1H4M8-F1
#
_cell.length_a   1.000
_cell.length_b   1.000
_cell.length_c   1.000
_cell.angle_alpha   90.00
_cell.angle_beta   90.00
_cell.angle_gamma   90.00
#
_symmetry.space_group_name_H-M   'P 1'
#
loop_
_entity.id
_entity.type
_entity.pdbx_description
1 polymer ?
#
loop_
_entity_poly.entity_id
_entity_poly.type
_entity_poly.pdbx_seq_one_letter_code
_entity_poly.pdbx_strand_id
1 'polypeptide(L)'
;TSASEKSAPPQITTHSSAQAVKVGKELKALNAQMYGAFWCSHCYDQKQTLGQEAFTSSVAYIECAKDGVDSQSQLCKEQGIPGYPTWVIGGQQFPGESDLEELQEIIQKVKGS
;
A
#
# COMPACT_ATOMS: atom_id res chain seq x y z
N THR A 1 25.72 -17.74 -14.20
CA THR A 1 24.34 -17.62 -13.69
C THR A 1 24.20 -16.25 -13.07
N SER A 2 23.55 -15.29 -13.75
CA SER A 2 23.36 -13.95 -13.19
C SER A 2 22.21 -14.01 -12.20
N ALA A 3 22.50 -13.87 -10.91
CA ALA A 3 21.49 -13.62 -9.91
C ALA A 3 20.97 -12.20 -10.17
N SER A 4 19.73 -12.06 -10.62
CA SER A 4 19.10 -10.75 -10.79
C SER A 4 19.16 -9.98 -9.47
N GLU A 5 19.80 -8.81 -9.48
CA GLU A 5 19.86 -7.89 -8.35
C GLU A 5 18.43 -7.44 -8.03
N LYS A 6 17.91 -7.82 -6.86
CA LYS A 6 16.59 -7.39 -6.40
C LYS A 6 16.66 -5.95 -5.92
N SER A 7 15.63 -5.15 -6.23
CA SER A 7 15.56 -3.74 -5.86
C SER A 7 14.55 -3.49 -4.75
N ALA A 8 14.94 -2.66 -3.77
CA ALA A 8 14.08 -2.25 -2.68
C ALA A 8 13.36 -0.93 -3.01
N PRO A 9 12.18 -0.65 -2.43
CA PRO A 9 11.54 0.64 -2.57
C PRO A 9 12.36 1.76 -1.90
N PRO A 10 12.26 3.00 -2.39
CA PRO A 10 12.80 4.16 -1.70
C PRO A 10 12.23 4.29 -0.28
N GLN A 11 13.03 4.85 0.63
CA GLN A 11 12.69 4.99 2.05
C GLN A 11 11.60 6.05 2.26
N ILE A 12 10.71 5.82 3.22
CA ILE A 12 9.74 6.83 3.65
C ILE A 12 10.47 7.93 4.41
N THR A 13 10.32 9.18 3.99
CA THR A 13 11.06 10.32 4.55
C THR A 13 10.19 11.26 5.37
N THR A 14 8.87 11.12 5.28
CA THR A 14 7.91 11.87 6.07
C THR A 14 7.58 11.16 7.39
N HIS A 15 7.31 11.96 8.43
CA HIS A 15 6.71 11.50 9.68
C HIS A 15 5.18 11.56 9.58
N SER A 16 4.53 10.65 10.29
CA SER A 16 3.09 10.47 10.27
C SER A 16 2.42 11.57 11.09
N SER A 17 1.40 12.21 10.52
CA SER A 17 0.50 13.07 11.28
C SER A 17 -0.39 12.24 12.23
N ALA A 18 -1.02 12.90 13.20
CA ALA A 18 -2.01 12.26 14.06
C ALA A 18 -3.17 11.63 13.24
N GLN A 19 -3.57 12.29 12.15
CA GLN A 19 -4.57 11.77 11.22
C GLN A 19 -4.07 10.52 10.49
N ALA A 20 -2.84 10.53 10.00
CA ALA A 20 -2.26 9.37 9.32
C ALA A 20 -2.14 8.16 10.25
N VAL A 21 -1.75 8.37 11.51
CA VAL A 21 -1.75 7.31 12.53
C VAL A 21 -3.15 6.76 12.78
N LYS A 22 -4.17 7.63 12.82
CA LYS A 22 -5.58 7.19 12.96
C LYS A 22 -6.02 6.37 11.75
N VAL A 23 -5.79 6.86 10.53
CA VAL A 23 -6.09 6.16 9.27
C VAL A 23 -5.38 4.81 9.23
N GLY A 24 -4.08 4.77 9.55
CA GLY A 24 -3.30 3.52 9.62
C GLY A 24 -3.93 2.49 10.55
N LYS A 25 -4.31 2.88 11.77
CA LYS A 25 -4.99 1.97 12.71
C LYS A 25 -6.30 1.41 12.15
N GLU A 26 -7.09 2.22 11.46
CA GLU A 26 -8.34 1.78 10.86
C GLU A 26 -8.12 0.84 9.67
N LEU A 27 -7.14 1.13 8.80
CA LEU A 27 -6.69 0.24 7.73
C LEU A 27 -6.26 -1.12 8.30
N LYS A 28 -5.45 -1.11 9.37
CA LYS A 28 -5.00 -2.33 10.05
C LYS A 28 -6.16 -3.14 10.59
N ALA A 29 -7.15 -2.50 11.21
CA ALA A 29 -8.34 -3.19 11.74
C ALA A 29 -9.17 -3.87 10.64
N LEU A 30 -9.09 -3.39 9.40
CA LEU A 30 -9.75 -3.96 8.22
C LEU A 30 -8.86 -4.94 7.43
N ASN A 31 -7.67 -5.28 7.96
CA ASN A 31 -6.65 -6.07 7.25
C ASN A 31 -6.33 -5.50 5.85
N ALA A 32 -6.29 -4.17 5.74
CA ALA A 32 -6.01 -3.50 4.49
C ALA A 32 -4.63 -3.88 3.95
N GLN A 33 -4.56 -4.16 2.66
CA GLN A 33 -3.34 -4.43 1.93
C GLN A 33 -3.12 -3.37 0.86
N MET A 34 -1.88 -2.95 0.67
CA MET A 34 -1.49 -2.06 -0.42
C MET A 34 -0.62 -2.85 -1.39
N TYR A 35 -1.12 -3.05 -2.61
CA TYR A 35 -0.39 -3.67 -3.70
C TYR A 35 0.33 -2.58 -4.49
N GLY A 36 1.65 -2.72 -4.67
CA GLY A 36 2.45 -1.73 -5.36
C GLY A 36 3.70 -2.30 -5.99
N ALA A 37 4.50 -1.42 -6.58
CA ALA A 37 5.81 -1.77 -7.13
C ALA A 37 6.89 -0.85 -6.58
N PHE A 38 8.11 -1.36 -6.34
CA PHE A 38 9.19 -0.54 -5.75
C PHE A 38 9.55 0.69 -6.59
N TRP A 39 9.39 0.63 -7.91
CA TRP A 39 9.71 1.69 -8.88
C TRP A 39 8.54 2.66 -9.15
N CYS A 40 7.37 2.42 -8.55
CA CYS A 40 6.16 3.19 -8.81
C CYS A 40 6.14 4.48 -7.98
N SER A 41 6.15 5.64 -8.65
CA SER A 41 6.13 6.96 -7.99
C SER A 41 4.89 7.17 -7.14
N HIS A 42 3.70 6.85 -7.65
CA HIS A 42 2.45 6.93 -6.88
C HIS A 42 2.43 6.03 -5.65
N CYS A 43 3.14 4.91 -5.70
CA CYS A 43 3.29 4.00 -4.56
C CYS A 43 4.23 4.60 -3.51
N TYR A 44 5.23 5.36 -3.95
CA TYR A 44 6.10 6.13 -3.07
C TYR A 44 5.35 7.32 -2.45
N ASP A 45 4.58 8.06 -3.24
CA ASP A 45 3.82 9.21 -2.77
C ASP A 45 2.71 8.79 -1.78
N GLN A 46 2.00 7.69 -2.06
CA GLN A 46 1.07 7.06 -1.11
C GLN A 46 1.73 6.70 0.22
N LYS A 47 2.98 6.18 0.19
CA LYS A 47 3.77 5.88 1.39
C LYS A 47 4.13 7.17 2.15
N GLN A 48 4.49 8.26 1.45
CA GLN A 48 4.77 9.55 2.09
C GLN A 48 3.51 10.15 2.73
N THR A 49 2.35 10.01 2.10
CA THR A 49 1.05 10.49 2.62
C THR A 49 0.72 9.89 3.99
N LEU A 50 1.01 8.60 4.19
CA LEU A 50 0.86 7.95 5.49
C LEU A 50 2.00 8.28 6.46
N GLY A 51 3.21 8.44 5.95
CA GLY A 51 4.40 8.63 6.78
C GLY A 51 4.90 7.35 7.43
N GLN A 52 6.12 7.41 7.95
CA GLN A 52 6.89 6.24 8.34
C GLN A 52 6.20 5.41 9.43
N GLU A 53 5.75 6.03 10.51
CA GLU A 53 5.15 5.35 11.66
C GLU A 53 3.83 4.65 11.32
N ALA A 54 2.93 5.33 10.61
CA ALA A 54 1.63 4.77 10.23
C ALA A 54 1.80 3.66 9.19
N PHE A 55 2.61 3.88 8.15
CA PHE A 55 2.82 2.89 7.10
C PHE A 55 3.44 1.60 7.64
N THR A 56 4.57 1.71 8.35
CA THR A 56 5.33 0.53 8.82
C THR A 56 4.60 -0.28 9.89
N SER A 57 3.79 0.37 10.74
CA SER A 57 3.08 -0.31 11.83
C SER A 57 1.74 -0.91 11.44
N SER A 58 1.16 -0.44 10.33
CA SER A 58 -0.26 -0.65 10.04
C SER A 58 -0.60 -1.14 8.64
N VAL A 59 0.27 -0.96 7.64
CA VAL A 59 -0.02 -1.34 6.26
C VAL A 59 0.71 -2.62 5.88
N ALA A 60 -0.06 -3.60 5.38
CA ALA A 60 0.50 -4.76 4.72
C ALA A 60 0.82 -4.42 3.25
N TYR A 61 2.08 -4.10 2.96
CA TYR A 61 2.53 -3.83 1.60
C TYR A 61 2.87 -5.12 0.85
N ILE A 62 2.34 -5.28 -0.35
CA ILE A 62 2.59 -6.41 -1.25
C ILE A 62 3.37 -5.91 -2.46
N GLU A 63 4.62 -6.37 -2.59
CA GLU A 63 5.49 -6.03 -3.72
C GLU A 63 5.13 -6.84 -4.97
N CYS A 64 4.72 -6.17 -6.03
CA CYS A 64 4.23 -6.79 -7.26
C CYS A 64 5.25 -6.79 -8.41
N ALA A 65 6.37 -6.06 -8.31
CA ALA A 65 7.43 -6.13 -9.31
C ALA A 65 8.24 -7.42 -9.15
N LYS A 66 8.49 -8.14 -10.26
CA LYS A 66 9.20 -9.45 -10.23
C LYS A 66 10.63 -9.36 -9.68
N ASP A 67 11.27 -8.23 -9.92
CA ASP A 67 12.62 -7.85 -9.50
C ASP A 67 12.63 -7.08 -8.18
N GLY A 68 11.48 -6.92 -7.52
CA GLY A 68 11.40 -6.36 -6.18
C GLY A 68 11.91 -7.33 -5.11
N VAL A 69 12.46 -6.76 -4.02
CA VAL A 69 12.72 -7.52 -2.79
C VAL A 69 11.41 -8.13 -2.27
N ASP A 70 11.44 -9.41 -1.92
CA ASP A 70 10.28 -10.18 -1.45
C ASP A 70 9.03 -10.10 -2.35
N SER A 71 9.28 -10.03 -3.67
CA SER A 71 8.23 -10.01 -4.69
C SER A 71 7.19 -11.12 -4.51
N GLN A 72 5.94 -10.70 -4.55
CA GLN A 72 4.73 -11.52 -4.62
C GLN A 72 3.99 -11.29 -5.95
N SER A 73 4.72 -11.01 -7.03
CA SER A 73 4.15 -10.72 -8.37
C SER A 73 3.09 -11.73 -8.86
N GLN A 74 3.24 -13.02 -8.52
CA GLN A 74 2.25 -14.05 -8.86
C GLN A 74 0.93 -13.86 -8.10
N LEU A 75 0.99 -13.55 -6.80
CA LEU A 75 -0.19 -13.20 -6.00
C LEU A 75 -0.91 -11.98 -6.59
N CYS A 76 -0.18 -10.94 -6.97
CA CYS A 76 -0.77 -9.75 -7.58
C CYS A 76 -1.51 -10.07 -8.89
N LYS A 77 -0.96 -10.99 -9.70
CA LYS A 77 -1.62 -11.47 -10.93
C LYS A 77 -2.89 -12.28 -10.61
N GLU A 78 -2.86 -13.16 -9.62
CA GLU A 78 -4.00 -13.98 -9.20
C GLU A 78 -5.13 -13.15 -8.58
N GLN A 79 -4.77 -12.09 -7.84
CA GLN A 79 -5.72 -11.11 -7.31
C GLN A 79 -6.27 -10.16 -8.39
N GLY A 80 -5.75 -10.21 -9.62
CA GLY A 80 -6.22 -9.36 -10.72
C GLY A 80 -5.98 -7.88 -10.47
N ILE A 81 -4.89 -7.50 -9.80
CA ILE A 81 -4.57 -6.11 -9.47
C ILE A 81 -4.45 -5.29 -10.77
N PRO A 82 -5.29 -4.26 -10.97
CA PRO A 82 -5.41 -3.56 -12.25
C PRO A 82 -4.33 -2.50 -12.48
N GLY A 83 -3.65 -2.06 -11.41
CA GLY A 83 -2.62 -1.03 -11.45
C GLY A 83 -2.02 -0.76 -10.07
N TYR A 84 -1.05 0.14 -10.00
CA TYR A 84 -0.35 0.47 -8.76
C TYR A 84 -0.42 1.97 -8.42
N PRO A 85 -0.60 2.34 -7.14
CA PRO A 85 -0.98 1.43 -6.07
C PRO A 85 -2.42 0.95 -6.22
N THR A 86 -2.76 -0.18 -5.59
CA THR A 86 -4.14 -0.60 -5.38
C THR A 86 -4.31 -0.99 -3.92
N TRP A 87 -5.30 -0.43 -3.27
CA TRP A 87 -5.72 -0.83 -1.93
C TRP A 87 -6.72 -1.98 -2.01
N VAL A 88 -6.53 -3.01 -1.19
CA VAL A 88 -7.53 -4.03 -0.92
C VAL A 88 -7.99 -3.85 0.51
N ILE A 89 -9.23 -3.41 0.69
CA ILE A 89 -9.81 -3.07 2.00
C ILE A 89 -11.16 -3.77 2.10
N GLY A 90 -11.34 -4.64 3.10
CA GLY A 90 -12.56 -5.45 3.22
C GLY A 90 -12.83 -6.36 2.02
N GLY A 91 -11.79 -6.79 1.31
CA GLY A 91 -11.91 -7.61 0.09
C GLY A 91 -12.29 -6.85 -1.18
N GLN A 92 -12.49 -5.53 -1.09
CA GLN A 92 -12.78 -4.67 -2.24
C GLN A 92 -11.49 -3.98 -2.72
N GLN A 93 -11.35 -3.83 -4.04
CA GLN A 93 -10.19 -3.18 -4.66
C GLN A 93 -10.48 -1.69 -4.91
N PHE A 94 -9.54 -0.84 -4.53
CA PHE A 94 -9.54 0.61 -4.74
C PHE A 94 -8.22 0.99 -5.44
N PRO A 95 -8.21 1.05 -6.78
CA PRO A 95 -7.02 1.41 -7.54
C PRO A 95 -6.71 2.91 -7.42
N GLY A 96 -5.42 3.23 -7.47
CA GLY A 96 -4.93 4.60 -7.43
C GLY A 96 -4.32 4.97 -6.07
N GLU A 97 -3.55 6.04 -6.11
CA GLU A 97 -3.12 6.76 -4.91
C GLU A 97 -4.33 7.46 -4.29
N SER A 98 -4.35 7.53 -2.96
CA SER A 98 -5.40 8.18 -2.19
C SER A 98 -4.81 9.00 -1.05
N ASP A 99 -5.33 10.20 -0.86
CA ASP A 99 -4.98 11.01 0.30
C ASP A 99 -5.61 10.48 1.60
N LEU A 100 -5.34 11.14 2.74
CA LEU A 100 -5.86 10.69 4.03
C LEU A 100 -7.38 10.83 4.16
N GLU A 101 -8.00 11.78 3.46
CA GLU A 101 -9.45 12.00 3.46
C GLU A 101 -10.13 10.93 2.60
N GLU A 102 -9.63 10.69 1.39
CA GLU A 102 -10.11 9.64 0.49
C GLU A 102 -9.99 8.24 1.13
N LEU A 103 -8.85 7.94 1.77
CA LEU A 103 -8.69 6.68 2.52
C LEU A 103 -9.72 6.56 3.65
N GLN A 104 -10.01 7.65 4.34
CA GLN A 104 -11.02 7.64 5.40
C GLN A 104 -12.43 7.40 4.82
N GLU A 105 -12.78 8.01 3.70
CA GLU A 105 -14.05 7.77 3.00
C GLU A 105 -14.19 6.31 2.56
N ILE A 106 -13.15 5.73 1.96
CA ILE A 106 -13.11 4.31 1.57
C ILE A 106 -13.35 3.41 2.79
N ILE A 107 -12.68 3.70 3.92
CA ILE A 107 -12.86 2.95 5.16
C ILE A 107 -14.30 3.03 5.67
N GLN A 108 -14.93 4.21 5.65
CA GLN A 108 -16.33 4.33 6.08
C GLN A 108 -17.27 3.57 5.16
N LYS A 109 -17.04 3.63 3.84
CA LYS A 109 -17.81 2.88 2.85
C LYS A 109 -17.74 1.36 3.11
N VAL A 110 -16.54 0.84 3.37
CA VAL A 110 -16.34 -0.59 3.67
C VAL A 110 -17.01 -0.99 4.99
N LYS A 111 -16.93 -0.15 6.03
CA LYS A 111 -17.57 -0.43 7.34
C LYS A 111 -19.10 -0.39 7.29
N GLY A 112 -19.68 0.38 6.37
CA GLY A 112 -21.13 0.52 6.21
C GLY A 112 -21.78 -0.47 5.24
N SER A 113 -20.99 -1.32 4.58
CA SER A 113 -21.46 -2.37 3.66
C SER A 113 -21.67 -3.70 4.37
#